data_AF-D1PCV3-F1
#
_entry.id   AF-D1PCV3-F1
#
_cell.length_a   1.000
_cell.length_b   1.000
_cell.length_c   1.000
_cell.angle_alpha   90.00
_cell.angle_beta   90.00
_cell.angle_gamma   90.00
#
_symmetry.space_group_name_H-M   'P 1'
#
loop_
_entity.id
_entity.type
_entity.pdbx_description
1 polymer ?
#
loop_
_entity_poly.entity_id
_entity_poly.type
_entity_poly.pdbx_seq_one_letter_code
_entity_poly.pdbx_strand_id
1 'polypeptide(L)'
;MMAQNTYSDYQAFRKGVLGSYDSFRETILENYAEYLQGVWVEYEQFRGIRRNKKPKPSIAPKADVKPQDVTPIQSDPEVKPTMQPVPTDDPIPVKPIAPSTLPNMSFSFYGMKLSTVLCHVQTVKGVEHQAIAKAWDAYRQDRVMKDIIRSLQSLAMMYGLNDWFTFELVRNYTEASCKNSASKIVLQHFLLVNMGYDVRLASCGNQLLLLVPFNQQVYERSYLVIDGKKYYAFYDDSTSKVQNAGVYTCRLPDETDKGRNIDLTIRGGNIGIKTGVVHRFSMSDGKISLQGFVDEGTMEAVRHYPQMDIPFYAMSTIDANFHQSLLAQVSEQIRGCSEKESVSKILHFVQYAFGYATDGEQHGYEKPYFIEENFYYPKNDCEDRAILFAFLVRNVLGLDVHLVQYPGHECTAVNFSTSQMNGDGYMYKGKAFYICDPTYIGASIGQCMPNYRNVKPIVE
;
A
#
# COMPACT_ATOMS: atom_id res chain seq x y z
N MET A 1 -13.73 48.88 -15.38
CA MET A 1 -12.96 47.96 -14.51
C MET A 1 -12.97 46.60 -15.18
N MET A 2 -11.82 46.15 -15.68
CA MET A 2 -11.69 44.82 -16.27
C MET A 2 -11.60 43.79 -15.14
N ALA A 3 -12.50 42.82 -15.14
CA ALA A 3 -12.39 41.63 -14.31
C ALA A 3 -11.25 40.77 -14.87
N GLN A 4 -10.12 40.71 -14.14
CA GLN A 4 -9.00 39.82 -14.46
C GLN A 4 -9.46 38.36 -14.37
N ASN A 5 -9.05 37.58 -15.38
CA ASN A 5 -9.49 36.22 -15.65
C ASN A 5 -8.70 35.23 -14.77
N THR A 6 -9.07 35.14 -13.50
CA THR A 6 -8.39 34.38 -12.43
C THR A 6 -8.16 32.89 -12.72
N TYR A 7 -8.94 32.29 -13.62
CA TYR A 7 -8.78 30.88 -14.01
C TYR A 7 -7.63 30.66 -15.00
N SER A 8 -7.40 31.62 -15.90
CA SER A 8 -6.27 31.59 -16.85
C SER A 8 -4.94 31.80 -16.13
N ASP A 9 -4.93 32.70 -15.14
CA ASP A 9 -3.74 33.00 -14.33
C ASP A 9 -3.34 31.82 -13.43
N TYR A 10 -4.31 31.07 -12.89
CA TYR A 10 -4.04 29.85 -12.11
C TYR A 10 -3.46 28.72 -12.97
N GLN A 11 -3.94 28.53 -14.19
CA GLN A 11 -3.38 27.52 -15.09
C GLN A 11 -2.01 27.91 -15.63
N ALA A 12 -1.78 29.19 -15.93
CA ALA A 12 -0.48 29.71 -16.33
C ALA A 12 0.53 29.60 -15.17
N PHE A 13 0.11 29.91 -13.94
CA PHE A 13 0.89 29.70 -12.72
C PHE A 13 1.22 28.22 -12.50
N ARG A 14 0.23 27.32 -12.55
CA ARG A 14 0.44 25.86 -12.42
C ARG A 14 1.40 25.33 -13.50
N LYS A 15 1.28 25.80 -14.75
CA LYS A 15 2.16 25.41 -15.85
C LYS A 15 3.58 25.97 -15.69
N GLY A 16 3.72 27.20 -15.20
CA GLY A 16 5.02 27.81 -14.90
C GLY A 16 5.73 27.10 -13.74
N VAL A 17 4.97 26.74 -12.71
CA VAL A 17 5.45 25.97 -11.56
C VAL A 17 5.87 24.56 -11.99
N LEU A 18 5.03 23.83 -12.74
CA LEU A 18 5.39 22.51 -13.30
C LEU A 18 6.59 22.57 -14.25
N GLY A 19 6.67 23.58 -15.12
CA GLY A 19 7.82 23.75 -16.02
C GLY A 19 9.12 24.09 -15.28
N SER A 20 9.05 24.78 -14.13
CA SER A 20 10.21 25.01 -13.26
C SER A 20 10.60 23.77 -12.44
N TYR A 21 9.63 22.90 -12.09
CA TYR A 21 9.92 21.61 -11.46
C TYR A 21 10.60 20.65 -12.44
N ASP A 22 10.11 20.56 -13.67
CA ASP A 22 10.69 19.69 -14.71
C ASP A 22 12.14 20.09 -15.02
N SER A 23 12.44 21.40 -15.15
CA SER A 23 13.80 21.87 -15.43
C SER A 23 14.78 21.65 -14.28
N PHE A 24 14.31 21.78 -13.04
CA PHE A 24 15.13 21.50 -11.87
C PHE A 24 15.47 20.01 -11.76
N ARG A 25 14.47 19.15 -11.99
CA ARG A 25 14.65 17.70 -12.01
C ARG A 25 15.61 17.25 -13.11
N GLU A 26 15.48 17.83 -14.31
CA GLU A 26 16.41 17.59 -15.42
C GLU A 26 17.84 17.93 -14.99
N THR A 27 18.06 19.04 -14.28
CA THR A 27 19.40 19.44 -13.80
C THR A 27 20.02 18.41 -12.86
N ILE A 28 19.25 17.81 -11.93
CA ILE A 28 19.78 16.75 -11.05
C ILE A 28 20.14 15.51 -11.87
N LEU A 29 19.26 15.10 -12.78
CA LEU A 29 19.48 13.91 -13.60
C LEU A 29 20.66 14.11 -14.55
N GLU A 30 20.89 15.31 -15.07
CA GLU A 30 22.06 15.59 -15.91
C GLU A 30 23.38 15.41 -15.18
N ASN A 31 23.41 15.71 -13.88
CA ASN A 31 24.62 15.69 -13.05
C ASN A 31 24.69 14.47 -12.10
N TYR A 32 23.76 13.52 -12.16
CA TYR A 32 23.66 12.45 -11.17
C TYR A 32 24.91 11.56 -11.13
N ALA A 33 25.51 11.29 -12.28
CA ALA A 33 26.76 10.54 -12.36
C ALA A 33 27.90 11.21 -11.56
N GLU A 34 27.95 12.54 -11.53
CA GLU A 34 28.95 13.29 -10.76
C GLU A 34 28.72 13.11 -9.26
N TYR A 35 27.46 13.14 -8.80
CA TYR A 35 27.13 12.87 -7.41
C TYR A 35 27.48 11.43 -7.01
N LEU A 36 27.24 10.45 -7.89
CA LEU A 36 27.61 9.06 -7.67
C LEU A 36 29.12 8.86 -7.56
N GLN A 37 29.92 9.64 -8.30
CA GLN A 37 31.37 9.65 -8.20
C GLN A 37 31.87 10.38 -6.94
N GLY A 38 31.06 11.27 -6.38
CA GLY A 38 31.37 12.08 -5.22
C GLY A 38 31.44 11.30 -3.90
N VAL A 39 31.26 12.05 -2.80
CA VAL A 39 31.35 11.50 -1.44
C VAL A 39 30.06 10.76 -1.07
N TRP A 40 30.23 9.52 -0.62
CA TRP A 40 29.15 8.75 -0.03
C TRP A 40 29.23 8.87 1.49
N VAL A 41 28.12 9.28 2.09
CA VAL A 41 28.01 9.53 3.53
C VAL A 41 27.39 8.30 4.18
N GLU A 42 27.94 7.91 5.33
CA GLU A 42 27.37 6.85 6.16
C GLU A 42 26.13 7.35 6.89
N TYR A 43 25.09 6.52 6.90
CA TYR A 43 23.86 6.77 7.64
C TYR A 43 23.57 5.60 8.58
N GLU A 44 23.03 5.94 9.75
CA GLU A 44 22.55 4.95 10.70
C GLU A 44 21.34 4.19 10.13
N GLN A 45 21.40 2.86 10.22
CA GLN A 45 20.31 1.98 9.83
C GLN A 45 19.47 1.59 11.04
N PHE A 46 18.18 1.95 11.01
CA PHE A 46 17.20 1.57 12.01
C PHE A 46 16.53 0.24 11.65
N ARG A 47 16.21 -0.55 12.69
CA ARG A 47 15.38 -1.75 12.51
C ARG A 47 13.96 -1.38 12.09
N GLY A 48 13.30 -2.29 11.37
CA GLY A 48 11.90 -2.12 11.00
C GLY A 48 11.02 -1.93 12.23
N ILE A 49 10.07 -1.00 12.13
CA ILE A 49 9.08 -0.77 13.18
C ILE A 49 8.10 -1.94 13.14
N ARG A 50 7.85 -2.55 14.30
CA ARG A 50 6.75 -3.51 14.47
C ARG A 50 5.45 -2.76 14.67
N ARG A 51 4.40 -3.10 13.92
CA ARG A 51 3.08 -2.49 14.08
C ARG A 51 2.48 -2.81 15.45
N ASN A 52 2.32 -4.10 15.73
CA ASN A 52 1.75 -4.60 16.98
C ASN A 52 2.85 -5.02 17.97
N LYS A 53 2.89 -4.35 19.13
CA LYS A 53 3.84 -4.68 20.22
C LYS A 53 3.30 -5.72 21.19
N LYS A 54 1.97 -5.80 21.31
CA LYS A 54 1.28 -6.82 22.12
C LYS A 54 0.87 -7.98 21.20
N PRO A 55 1.10 -9.24 21.62
CA PRO A 55 0.66 -10.39 20.84
C PRO A 55 -0.86 -10.46 20.77
N LYS A 56 -1.37 -10.88 19.61
CA LYS A 56 -2.79 -11.20 19.41
C LYS A 56 -3.14 -12.51 20.14
N PRO A 57 -4.38 -12.69 20.61
CA PRO A 57 -4.84 -13.97 21.16
C PRO A 57 -4.76 -15.08 20.09
N SER A 58 -4.35 -16.30 20.47
CA SER A 58 -4.30 -17.45 19.53
C SER A 58 -5.69 -18.03 19.20
N ILE A 59 -6.71 -17.66 19.96
CA ILE A 59 -8.10 -18.07 19.75
C ILE A 59 -8.97 -16.82 19.78
N ALA A 60 -9.91 -16.72 18.83
CA ALA A 60 -10.87 -15.65 18.82
C ALA A 60 -11.68 -15.62 20.14
N PRO A 61 -11.75 -14.48 20.83
CA PRO A 61 -12.54 -14.36 22.05
C PRO A 61 -14.02 -14.55 21.75
N LYS A 62 -14.76 -15.14 22.70
CA LYS A 62 -16.19 -15.43 22.56
C LYS A 62 -17.00 -14.61 23.55
N ALA A 63 -18.08 -14.01 23.07
CA ALA A 63 -18.99 -13.24 23.87
C ALA A 63 -19.94 -14.15 24.66
N ASP A 64 -20.23 -13.75 25.90
CA ASP A 64 -21.35 -14.31 26.64
C ASP A 64 -22.67 -13.82 26.02
N VAL A 65 -23.66 -14.72 25.92
CA VAL A 65 -24.93 -14.53 25.18
C VAL A 65 -25.82 -13.41 25.77
N LYS A 66 -25.52 -12.86 26.94
CA LYS A 66 -26.37 -11.84 27.59
C LYS A 66 -25.97 -10.44 27.13
N PRO A 67 -26.86 -9.70 26.42
CA PRO A 67 -26.68 -8.26 26.22
C PRO A 67 -26.65 -7.59 27.59
N GLN A 68 -25.63 -6.78 27.85
CA GLN A 68 -25.63 -5.90 29.02
C GLN A 68 -26.12 -4.52 28.56
N ASP A 69 -27.14 -3.98 29.24
CA ASP A 69 -27.58 -2.60 29.06
C ASP A 69 -26.50 -1.66 29.62
N VAL A 70 -25.54 -1.28 28.77
CA VAL A 70 -24.52 -0.29 29.10
C VAL A 70 -24.76 0.95 28.26
N THR A 71 -24.63 2.14 28.82
CA THR A 71 -24.69 3.39 28.06
C THR A 71 -23.29 3.71 27.52
N PRO A 72 -23.14 4.27 26.29
CA PRO A 72 -21.83 4.64 25.77
C PRO A 72 -21.06 5.52 26.74
N ILE A 73 -19.77 5.22 26.92
CA ILE A 73 -18.91 6.04 27.78
C ILE A 73 -18.74 7.40 27.11
N GLN A 74 -19.05 8.48 27.84
CA GLN A 74 -18.77 9.84 27.42
C GLN A 74 -17.26 10.13 27.54
N SER A 75 -16.47 9.60 26.60
CA SER A 75 -15.07 9.97 26.44
C SER A 75 -14.73 10.10 24.97
N ASP A 76 -14.12 11.21 24.58
CA ASP A 76 -13.61 11.38 23.22
C ASP A 76 -12.46 10.39 22.97
N PRO A 77 -12.43 9.66 21.84
CA PRO A 77 -11.34 8.76 21.53
C PRO A 77 -10.04 9.53 21.27
N GLU A 78 -8.92 8.83 21.32
CA GLU A 78 -7.68 9.37 20.75
C GLU A 78 -7.75 9.20 19.23
N VAL A 79 -7.34 10.23 18.48
CA VAL A 79 -7.32 10.16 17.00
C VAL A 79 -5.88 10.04 16.58
N LYS A 80 -5.54 8.97 15.86
CA LYS A 80 -4.22 8.86 15.26
C LYS A 80 -4.08 10.00 14.24
N PRO A 81 -2.99 10.80 14.28
CA PRO A 81 -2.80 11.88 13.33
C PRO A 81 -2.94 11.32 11.92
N THR A 82 -3.97 11.77 11.20
CA THR A 82 -4.22 11.33 9.83
C THR A 82 -3.07 11.86 9.00
N MET A 83 -2.27 10.98 8.38
CA MET A 83 -1.43 11.40 7.27
C MET A 83 -2.40 11.84 6.18
N GLN A 84 -2.60 13.16 6.03
CA GLN A 84 -3.40 13.67 4.93
C GLN A 84 -2.77 13.12 3.65
N PRO A 85 -3.56 12.51 2.75
CA PRO A 85 -3.03 12.13 1.46
C PRO A 85 -2.45 13.40 0.84
N VAL A 86 -1.12 13.43 0.70
CA VAL A 86 -0.46 14.44 -0.11
C VAL A 86 -1.14 14.36 -1.47
N PRO A 87 -1.55 15.49 -2.08
CA PRO A 87 -2.05 15.47 -3.44
C PRO A 87 -1.06 14.69 -4.29
N THR A 88 -1.45 13.50 -4.74
CA THR A 88 -0.68 12.76 -5.73
C THR A 88 -0.75 13.59 -6.99
N ASP A 89 0.40 14.07 -7.46
CA ASP A 89 0.48 14.66 -8.80
C ASP A 89 -0.16 13.69 -9.79
N ASP A 90 -1.10 14.21 -10.58
CA ASP A 90 -1.71 13.44 -11.65
C ASP A 90 -0.57 12.85 -12.51
N PRO A 91 -0.59 11.55 -12.82
CA PRO A 91 0.44 10.97 -13.67
C PRO A 91 0.52 11.77 -14.97
N ILE A 92 1.74 12.20 -15.32
CA ILE A 92 2.00 12.91 -16.57
C ILE A 92 1.35 12.09 -17.70
N PRO A 93 0.47 12.67 -18.53
CA PRO A 93 -0.19 11.93 -19.60
C PRO A 93 0.85 11.33 -20.54
N VAL A 94 1.11 10.02 -20.41
CA VAL A 94 1.95 9.30 -21.37
C VAL A 94 1.10 9.08 -22.61
N LYS A 95 1.48 9.69 -23.73
CA LYS A 95 0.83 9.42 -25.02
C LYS A 95 0.99 7.93 -25.35
N PRO A 96 -0.06 7.23 -25.81
CA PRO A 96 0.06 5.86 -26.31
C PRO A 96 1.14 5.80 -27.39
N ILE A 97 2.13 4.93 -27.19
CA ILE A 97 3.22 4.77 -28.16
C ILE A 97 2.67 4.02 -29.36
N ALA A 98 2.99 4.50 -30.57
CA ALA A 98 2.96 3.65 -31.76
C ALA A 98 3.88 2.43 -31.55
N PRO A 99 3.64 1.27 -32.20
CA PRO A 99 4.50 0.11 -32.05
C PRO A 99 5.98 0.47 -32.25
N SER A 100 6.81 0.24 -31.23
CA SER A 100 8.27 0.44 -31.35
C SER A 100 8.83 -0.59 -32.33
N THR A 101 9.69 -0.15 -33.25
CA THR A 101 10.45 -1.04 -34.14
C THR A 101 11.70 -1.61 -33.46
N LEU A 102 11.98 -1.21 -32.22
CA LEU A 102 13.10 -1.72 -31.44
C LEU A 102 12.88 -3.18 -31.03
N PRO A 103 13.97 -3.96 -30.85
CA PRO A 103 13.88 -5.30 -30.30
C PRO A 103 13.21 -5.29 -28.92
N ASN A 104 12.33 -6.26 -28.67
CA ASN A 104 11.68 -6.45 -27.38
C ASN A 104 12.25 -7.66 -26.64
N MET A 105 12.11 -7.66 -25.32
CA MET A 105 12.33 -8.79 -24.44
C MET A 105 11.04 -9.15 -23.70
N SER A 106 10.86 -10.44 -23.41
CA SER A 106 9.79 -10.91 -22.54
C SER A 106 10.29 -11.17 -21.13
N PHE A 107 9.44 -10.93 -20.14
CA PHE A 107 9.72 -11.22 -18.74
C PHE A 107 8.45 -11.63 -18.00
N SER A 108 8.61 -12.31 -16.87
CA SER A 108 7.50 -12.69 -16.00
C SER A 108 7.19 -11.56 -15.04
N PHE A 109 5.91 -11.29 -14.80
CA PHE A 109 5.44 -10.35 -13.78
C PHE A 109 4.23 -10.96 -13.08
N TYR A 110 4.43 -11.52 -11.89
CA TYR A 110 3.40 -12.24 -11.12
C TYR A 110 2.63 -13.28 -11.96
N GLY A 111 3.35 -14.05 -12.77
CA GLY A 111 2.80 -15.08 -13.65
C GLY A 111 2.32 -14.57 -15.01
N MET A 112 2.18 -13.27 -15.20
CA MET A 112 1.93 -12.68 -16.52
C MET A 112 3.21 -12.69 -17.35
N LYS A 113 3.07 -12.90 -18.67
CA LYS A 113 4.16 -12.71 -19.63
C LYS A 113 4.05 -11.33 -20.26
N LEU A 114 4.90 -10.41 -19.82
CA LEU A 114 4.98 -9.06 -20.37
C LEU A 114 6.09 -8.97 -21.42
N SER A 115 5.99 -7.96 -22.30
CA SER A 115 6.98 -7.69 -23.34
C SER A 115 7.19 -6.19 -23.49
N THR A 116 8.45 -5.76 -23.51
CA THR A 116 8.85 -4.35 -23.64
C THR A 116 10.21 -4.25 -24.31
N VAL A 117 10.68 -3.03 -24.58
CA VAL A 117 11.95 -2.74 -25.26
C VAL A 117 13.11 -3.44 -24.54
N LEU A 118 13.97 -4.10 -25.29
CA LEU A 118 15.17 -4.77 -24.78
C LEU A 118 16.19 -3.72 -24.30
N CYS A 119 16.67 -3.86 -23.06
CA CYS A 119 17.76 -3.05 -22.51
C CYS A 119 19.12 -3.69 -22.78
N HIS A 120 20.09 -2.88 -23.24
CA HIS A 120 21.50 -3.24 -23.17
C HIS A 120 22.07 -2.86 -21.79
N VAL A 121 22.26 -3.84 -20.92
CA VAL A 121 22.67 -3.60 -19.52
C VAL A 121 24.18 -3.35 -19.43
N GLN A 122 24.56 -2.30 -18.70
CA GLN A 122 25.94 -1.98 -18.37
C GLN A 122 26.48 -2.92 -17.28
N THR A 123 27.71 -3.39 -17.43
CA THR A 123 28.35 -4.24 -16.42
C THR A 123 28.97 -3.37 -15.33
N VAL A 124 28.57 -3.60 -14.07
CA VAL A 124 29.12 -2.94 -12.89
C VAL A 124 29.81 -3.99 -12.03
N LYS A 125 31.05 -3.68 -11.59
CA LYS A 125 31.82 -4.57 -10.72
C LYS A 125 31.79 -4.04 -9.29
N GLY A 126 31.18 -4.82 -8.39
CA GLY A 126 31.13 -4.49 -6.97
C GLY A 126 30.39 -3.19 -6.67
N VAL A 127 30.94 -2.41 -5.74
CA VAL A 127 30.38 -1.14 -5.24
C VAL A 127 31.26 0.07 -5.58
N GLU A 128 32.14 -0.06 -6.57
CA GLU A 128 33.08 1.00 -6.94
C GLU A 128 32.37 2.22 -7.54
N HIS A 129 32.48 3.38 -6.88
CA HIS A 129 31.77 4.60 -7.26
C HIS A 129 32.02 5.02 -8.72
N GLN A 130 33.27 4.89 -9.20
CA GLN A 130 33.61 5.23 -10.58
C GLN A 130 32.93 4.28 -11.59
N ALA A 131 32.83 2.98 -11.28
CA ALA A 131 32.15 2.02 -12.14
C ALA A 131 30.64 2.27 -12.17
N ILE A 132 30.06 2.60 -11.02
CA ILE A 132 28.64 2.96 -10.87
C ILE A 132 28.32 4.22 -11.68
N ALA A 133 29.08 5.30 -11.47
CA ALA A 133 28.90 6.57 -12.17
C ALA A 133 29.06 6.42 -13.69
N LYS A 134 30.05 5.66 -14.14
CA LYS A 134 30.26 5.38 -15.57
C LYS A 134 29.08 4.62 -16.19
N ALA A 135 28.54 3.61 -15.50
CA ALA A 135 27.37 2.89 -15.97
C ALA A 135 26.14 3.79 -16.04
N TRP A 136 25.96 4.64 -15.02
CA TRP A 136 24.86 5.61 -14.96
C TRP A 136 24.91 6.63 -16.11
N ASP A 137 26.09 7.20 -16.38
CA ASP A 137 26.27 8.14 -17.49
C ASP A 137 26.11 7.46 -18.86
N ALA A 138 26.55 6.20 -19.01
CA ALA A 138 26.31 5.43 -20.22
C ALA A 138 24.80 5.25 -20.50
N TYR A 139 24.00 4.99 -19.46
CA TYR A 139 22.53 4.96 -19.60
C TYR A 139 21.96 6.32 -19.98
N ARG A 140 22.46 7.42 -19.37
CA ARG A 140 22.02 8.78 -19.73
C ARG A 140 22.25 9.10 -21.20
N GLN A 141 23.39 8.68 -21.76
CA GLN A 141 23.75 8.92 -23.15
C GLN A 141 23.03 7.98 -24.15
N ASP A 142 22.50 6.85 -23.69
CA ASP A 142 21.78 5.90 -24.52
C ASP A 142 20.35 6.39 -24.81
N ARG A 143 20.10 6.74 -26.07
CA ARG A 143 18.80 7.23 -26.54
C ARG A 143 17.67 6.21 -26.34
N VAL A 144 17.99 4.91 -26.34
CA VAL A 144 17.02 3.82 -26.16
C VAL A 144 16.42 3.84 -24.75
N MET A 145 17.13 4.36 -23.75
CA MET A 145 16.64 4.42 -22.37
C MET A 145 15.34 5.21 -22.25
N LYS A 146 15.17 6.28 -23.04
CA LYS A 146 13.92 7.05 -23.07
C LYS A 146 12.74 6.19 -23.54
N ASP A 147 12.96 5.30 -24.50
CA ASP A 147 11.92 4.40 -25.01
C ASP A 147 11.63 3.25 -24.04
N ILE A 148 12.64 2.74 -23.33
CA ILE A 148 12.46 1.77 -22.25
C ILE A 148 11.61 2.36 -21.12
N ILE A 149 11.96 3.55 -20.63
CA ILE A 149 11.24 4.24 -19.56
C ILE A 149 9.77 4.45 -19.96
N ARG A 150 9.51 4.99 -21.15
CA ARG A 150 8.15 5.21 -21.65
C ARG A 150 7.38 3.90 -21.83
N SER A 151 8.03 2.83 -22.28
CA SER A 151 7.37 1.54 -22.49
C SER A 151 6.97 0.89 -21.16
N LEU A 152 7.83 0.95 -20.14
CA LEU A 152 7.51 0.51 -18.79
C LEU A 152 6.40 1.35 -18.14
N GLN A 153 6.43 2.68 -18.29
CA GLN A 153 5.35 3.56 -17.84
C GLN A 153 4.02 3.24 -18.55
N SER A 154 4.08 2.94 -19.85
CA SER A 154 2.90 2.54 -20.63
C SER A 154 2.32 1.21 -20.14
N LEU A 155 3.17 0.24 -19.79
CA LEU A 155 2.72 -1.00 -19.14
C LEU A 155 2.07 -0.72 -17.78
N ALA A 156 2.70 0.11 -16.95
CA ALA A 156 2.15 0.48 -15.65
C ALA A 156 0.77 1.12 -15.78
N MET A 157 0.58 2.05 -16.71
CA MET A 157 -0.71 2.67 -16.99
C MET A 157 -1.73 1.69 -17.57
N MET A 158 -1.32 0.87 -18.55
CA MET A 158 -2.19 -0.11 -19.20
C MET A 158 -2.78 -1.11 -18.21
N TYR A 159 -1.99 -1.53 -17.22
CA TYR A 159 -2.41 -2.46 -16.18
C TYR A 159 -2.84 -1.77 -14.88
N GLY A 160 -3.04 -0.44 -14.87
CA GLY A 160 -3.52 0.28 -13.68
C GLY A 160 -2.63 0.10 -12.44
N LEU A 161 -1.33 -0.10 -12.63
CA LEU A 161 -0.38 -0.32 -11.53
C LEU A 161 -0.22 0.96 -10.72
N ASN A 162 -0.24 0.85 -9.39
CA ASN A 162 0.18 1.96 -8.53
C ASN A 162 1.72 2.08 -8.50
N ASP A 163 2.23 3.01 -7.72
CA ASP A 163 3.68 3.26 -7.62
C ASP A 163 4.45 2.02 -7.15
N TRP A 164 3.91 1.24 -6.21
CA TRP A 164 4.57 0.01 -5.74
C TRP A 164 4.67 -1.05 -6.84
N PHE A 165 3.58 -1.33 -7.53
CA PHE A 165 3.63 -2.30 -8.63
C PHE A 165 4.42 -1.79 -9.84
N THR A 166 4.54 -0.47 -10.02
CA THR A 166 5.46 0.12 -10.99
C THR A 166 6.93 -0.11 -10.58
N PHE A 167 7.25 0.04 -9.30
CA PHE A 167 8.56 -0.30 -8.76
C PHE A 167 8.90 -1.79 -8.96
N GLU A 168 7.96 -2.68 -8.66
CA GLU A 168 8.14 -4.13 -8.87
C GLU A 168 8.21 -4.50 -10.36
N LEU A 169 7.51 -3.79 -11.24
CA LEU A 169 7.61 -3.96 -12.70
C LEU A 169 9.04 -3.68 -13.17
N VAL A 170 9.67 -2.59 -12.70
CA VAL A 170 11.07 -2.27 -13.01
C VAL A 170 12.00 -3.36 -12.48
N ARG A 171 11.79 -3.83 -11.25
CA ARG A 171 12.62 -4.91 -10.68
C ARG A 171 12.55 -6.19 -11.50
N ASN A 172 11.34 -6.67 -11.81
CA ASN A 172 11.14 -7.88 -12.63
C ASN A 172 11.71 -7.73 -14.04
N TYR A 173 11.57 -6.55 -14.65
CA TYR A 173 12.20 -6.24 -15.94
C TYR A 173 13.72 -6.38 -15.88
N THR A 174 14.37 -5.72 -14.91
CA THR A 174 15.83 -5.74 -14.78
C THR A 174 16.38 -7.11 -14.38
N GLU A 175 15.64 -7.90 -13.60
CA GLU A 175 15.99 -9.29 -13.26
C GLU A 175 16.09 -10.15 -14.51
N ALA A 176 15.15 -9.98 -15.44
CA ALA A 176 15.17 -10.68 -16.71
C ALA A 176 16.26 -10.15 -17.67
N SER A 177 16.68 -8.88 -17.53
CA SER A 177 17.70 -8.27 -18.39
C SER A 177 19.14 -8.62 -18.00
N CYS A 178 19.44 -8.88 -16.72
CA CYS A 178 20.80 -9.14 -16.25
C CYS A 178 20.84 -9.95 -14.96
N LYS A 179 21.85 -10.84 -14.82
CA LYS A 179 22.06 -11.62 -13.59
C LYS A 179 22.97 -10.93 -12.55
N ASN A 180 23.79 -9.97 -12.95
CA ASN A 180 24.74 -9.32 -12.04
C ASN A 180 23.99 -8.36 -11.11
N SER A 181 24.11 -8.60 -9.79
CA SER A 181 23.38 -7.85 -8.76
C SER A 181 23.66 -6.34 -8.80
N ALA A 182 24.93 -5.93 -8.88
CA ALA A 182 25.29 -4.51 -8.93
C ALA A 182 24.74 -3.82 -10.20
N SER A 183 24.88 -4.48 -11.37
CA SER A 183 24.30 -4.01 -12.63
C SER A 183 22.79 -3.85 -12.56
N LYS A 184 22.08 -4.82 -11.95
CA LYS A 184 20.62 -4.75 -11.76
C LYS A 184 20.25 -3.53 -10.93
N ILE A 185 20.86 -3.34 -9.77
CA ILE A 185 20.52 -2.25 -8.84
C ILE A 185 20.82 -0.88 -9.47
N VAL A 186 21.93 -0.71 -10.20
CA VAL A 186 22.23 0.54 -10.90
C VAL A 186 21.20 0.83 -12.01
N LEU A 187 20.81 -0.19 -12.79
CA LEU A 187 19.77 -0.03 -13.81
C LEU A 187 18.40 0.28 -13.20
N GLN A 188 18.01 -0.42 -12.13
CA GLN A 188 16.76 -0.14 -11.41
C GLN A 188 16.74 1.29 -10.89
N HIS A 189 17.82 1.73 -10.26
CA HIS A 189 17.97 3.11 -9.79
C HIS A 189 17.79 4.11 -10.94
N PHE A 190 18.54 3.93 -12.04
CA PHE A 190 18.46 4.82 -13.21
C PHE A 190 17.02 4.91 -13.75
N LEU A 191 16.33 3.78 -13.93
CA LEU A 191 14.96 3.75 -14.45
C LEU A 191 13.99 4.46 -13.49
N LEU A 192 14.06 4.16 -12.18
CA LEU A 192 13.13 4.70 -11.18
C LEU A 192 13.27 6.21 -10.98
N VAL A 193 14.51 6.73 -10.94
CA VAL A 193 14.70 8.19 -10.81
C VAL A 193 14.25 8.93 -12.07
N ASN A 194 14.48 8.36 -13.26
CA ASN A 194 13.99 8.95 -14.51
C ASN A 194 12.45 8.79 -14.67
N MET A 195 11.82 7.88 -13.93
CA MET A 195 10.35 7.77 -13.83
C MET A 195 9.73 8.75 -12.82
N GLY A 196 10.54 9.53 -12.10
CA GLY A 196 10.03 10.56 -11.18
C GLY A 196 10.16 10.21 -9.69
N TYR A 197 10.68 9.04 -9.33
CA TYR A 197 10.75 8.61 -7.93
C TYR A 197 12.01 9.10 -7.21
N ASP A 198 11.89 9.44 -5.93
CA ASP A 198 13.02 9.77 -5.05
C ASP A 198 13.68 8.50 -4.50
N VAL A 199 14.25 7.69 -5.38
CA VAL A 199 14.99 6.48 -5.00
C VAL A 199 16.48 6.82 -4.93
N ARG A 200 17.15 6.40 -3.85
CA ARG A 200 18.61 6.54 -3.74
C ARG A 200 19.33 5.23 -3.96
N LEU A 201 20.47 5.31 -4.60
CA LEU A 201 21.43 4.21 -4.69
C LEU A 201 22.31 4.23 -3.46
N ALA A 202 22.46 3.08 -2.80
CA ALA A 202 23.29 2.95 -1.62
C ALA A 202 24.11 1.66 -1.65
N SER A 203 25.11 1.59 -0.78
CA SER A 203 25.97 0.44 -0.59
C SER A 203 25.98 0.03 0.88
N CYS A 204 25.99 -1.27 1.12
CA CYS A 204 26.12 -1.88 2.44
C CYS A 204 27.11 -3.04 2.32
N GLY A 205 28.30 -2.89 2.92
CA GLY A 205 29.43 -3.78 2.64
C GLY A 205 29.76 -3.84 1.14
N ASN A 206 29.74 -5.03 0.56
CA ASN A 206 30.04 -5.26 -0.87
C ASN A 206 28.80 -5.35 -1.77
N GLN A 207 27.64 -4.89 -1.29
CA GLN A 207 26.37 -4.97 -2.01
C GLN A 207 25.79 -3.58 -2.28
N LEU A 208 25.13 -3.44 -3.43
CA LEU A 208 24.29 -2.28 -3.72
C LEU A 208 22.85 -2.57 -3.32
N LEU A 209 22.14 -1.53 -2.91
CA LEU A 209 20.73 -1.56 -2.56
C LEU A 209 20.05 -0.25 -2.98
N LEU A 210 18.71 -0.29 -3.03
CA LEU A 210 17.89 0.89 -3.20
C LEU A 210 17.35 1.35 -1.85
N LEU A 211 17.34 2.66 -1.65
CA LEU A 211 16.68 3.34 -0.54
C LEU A 211 15.43 4.02 -1.07
N VAL A 212 14.27 3.59 -0.57
CA VAL A 212 12.97 3.94 -1.16
C VAL A 212 12.08 4.61 -0.10
N PRO A 213 11.65 5.86 -0.30
CA PRO A 213 10.72 6.54 0.58
C PRO A 213 9.26 6.25 0.19
N PHE A 214 8.38 6.22 1.19
CA PHE A 214 6.95 5.99 1.01
C PHE A 214 6.12 7.11 1.62
N ASN A 215 4.92 7.32 1.06
CA ASN A 215 3.91 8.20 1.67
C ASN A 215 3.33 7.61 2.96
N GLN A 216 3.36 6.29 3.11
CA GLN A 216 2.86 5.58 4.28
C GLN A 216 4.01 5.07 5.16
N GLN A 217 3.73 4.81 6.45
CA GLN A 217 4.65 4.06 7.29
C GLN A 217 4.74 2.62 6.79
N VAL A 218 5.94 2.19 6.41
CA VAL A 218 6.21 0.77 6.10
C VAL A 218 6.74 0.06 7.33
N TYR A 219 6.14 -1.07 7.70
CA TYR A 219 6.50 -1.86 8.88
C TYR A 219 7.48 -2.99 8.55
N GLU A 220 8.15 -3.52 9.58
CA GLU A 220 9.09 -4.67 9.52
C GLU A 220 10.26 -4.54 8.52
N ARG A 221 10.46 -3.35 7.93
CA ARG A 221 11.54 -3.06 6.99
C ARG A 221 12.51 -2.04 7.58
N SER A 222 13.81 -2.37 7.55
CA SER A 222 14.84 -1.45 8.00
C SER A 222 14.85 -0.17 7.16
N TYR A 223 15.15 0.95 7.80
CA TYR A 223 15.15 2.25 7.15
C TYR A 223 16.27 3.13 7.68
N LEU A 224 16.52 4.22 6.97
CA LEU A 224 17.42 5.30 7.36
C LEU A 224 16.64 6.60 7.39
N VAL A 225 17.17 7.60 8.07
CA VAL A 225 16.64 8.97 8.04
C VAL A 225 17.64 9.85 7.30
N ILE A 226 17.22 10.39 6.16
CA ILE A 226 18.01 11.31 5.33
C ILE A 226 17.17 12.59 5.19
N ASP A 227 17.72 13.73 5.59
CA ASP A 227 17.05 15.03 5.56
C ASP A 227 15.67 15.02 6.24
N GLY A 228 15.55 14.32 7.38
CA GLY A 228 14.30 14.19 8.13
C GLY A 228 13.26 13.22 7.53
N LYS A 229 13.59 12.54 6.43
CA LYS A 229 12.71 11.63 5.69
C LYS A 229 13.15 10.18 5.81
N LYS A 230 12.20 9.25 5.98
CA LYS A 230 12.47 7.81 6.05
C LYS A 230 12.69 7.22 4.65
N TYR A 231 13.82 6.54 4.47
CA TYR A 231 14.09 5.72 3.29
C TYR A 231 14.28 4.27 3.70
N TYR A 232 13.51 3.36 3.11
CA TYR A 232 13.52 1.94 3.45
C TYR A 232 14.46 1.17 2.52
N ALA A 233 15.20 0.21 3.09
CA ALA A 233 16.21 -0.53 2.36
C ALA A 233 15.61 -1.70 1.55
N PHE A 234 15.96 -1.76 0.27
CA PHE A 234 15.62 -2.83 -0.68
C PHE A 234 16.89 -3.40 -1.30
N TYR A 235 17.26 -4.60 -0.84
CA TYR A 235 18.37 -5.37 -1.38
C TYR A 235 17.90 -6.19 -2.60
N ASP A 236 18.85 -6.52 -3.47
CA ASP A 236 18.61 -7.45 -4.58
C ASP A 236 18.24 -8.85 -4.06
N ASP A 237 18.97 -9.33 -3.05
CA ASP A 237 18.70 -10.57 -2.32
C ASP A 237 18.32 -10.24 -0.87
N SER A 238 17.08 -10.59 -0.49
CA SER A 238 16.51 -10.32 0.84
C SER A 238 17.10 -11.20 1.95
N THR A 239 17.81 -12.28 1.59
CA THR A 239 18.47 -13.19 2.55
C THR A 239 19.87 -12.71 2.95
N SER A 240 20.48 -11.87 2.12
CA SER A 240 21.80 -11.27 2.32
C SER A 240 21.76 -10.06 3.27
N LYS A 241 21.15 -10.20 4.46
CA LYS A 241 21.22 -9.14 5.48
C LYS A 241 22.62 -9.11 6.08
N VAL A 242 23.47 -8.19 5.62
CA VAL A 242 24.75 -7.91 6.29
C VAL A 242 24.42 -7.20 7.61
N GLN A 243 24.44 -7.96 8.72
CA GLN A 243 24.29 -7.39 10.05
C GLN A 243 25.52 -6.55 10.39
N ASN A 244 25.31 -5.36 10.95
CA ASN A 244 26.35 -4.45 11.47
C ASN A 244 27.27 -3.78 10.42
N ALA A 245 26.83 -3.64 9.16
CA ALA A 245 27.52 -2.79 8.19
C ALA A 245 26.81 -1.43 8.06
N GLY A 246 27.59 -0.35 8.01
CA GLY A 246 27.09 0.99 7.69
C GLY A 246 26.50 1.02 6.28
N VAL A 247 25.45 1.83 6.10
CA VAL A 247 24.85 2.05 4.78
C VAL A 247 25.29 3.42 4.27
N TYR A 248 25.86 3.44 3.07
CA TYR A 248 26.45 4.63 2.46
C TYR A 248 25.65 5.03 1.23
N THR A 249 25.39 6.33 1.05
CA THR A 249 24.76 6.87 -0.18
C THR A 249 25.34 8.24 -0.52
N CYS A 250 25.33 8.59 -1.81
CA CYS A 250 25.85 9.86 -2.28
C CYS A 250 25.04 11.05 -1.73
N ARG A 251 25.72 12.16 -1.45
CA ARG A 251 25.07 13.43 -1.12
C ARG A 251 24.52 14.07 -2.39
N LEU A 252 23.23 14.37 -2.40
CA LEU A 252 22.63 15.26 -3.40
C LEU A 252 22.58 16.68 -2.86
N PRO A 253 22.54 17.72 -3.72
CA PRO A 253 22.43 19.10 -3.25
C PRO A 253 21.16 19.35 -2.43
N ASP A 254 21.19 20.36 -1.57
CA ASP A 254 20.04 20.79 -0.79
C ASP A 254 19.05 21.57 -1.66
N GLU A 255 17.78 21.62 -1.23
CA GLU A 255 16.70 22.38 -1.91
C GLU A 255 16.42 21.93 -3.36
N THR A 256 16.77 20.68 -3.69
CA THR A 256 16.55 20.10 -5.01
C THR A 256 15.31 19.20 -5.11
N ASP A 257 14.60 19.18 -6.24
CA ASP A 257 13.55 18.18 -6.49
C ASP A 257 14.13 16.76 -6.65
N LYS A 258 14.13 16.01 -5.55
CA LYS A 258 14.60 14.63 -5.50
C LYS A 258 13.58 13.63 -6.09
N GLY A 259 12.35 14.06 -6.35
CA GLY A 259 11.25 13.24 -6.86
C GLY A 259 10.21 12.88 -5.80
N ARG A 260 9.19 12.15 -6.24
CA ARG A 260 8.07 11.74 -5.39
C ARG A 260 8.35 10.45 -4.64
N ASN A 261 7.69 10.30 -3.49
CA ASN A 261 7.66 9.04 -2.76
C ASN A 261 6.81 8.01 -3.50
N ILE A 262 6.98 6.74 -3.13
CA ILE A 262 6.02 5.70 -3.53
C ILE A 262 4.75 5.82 -2.69
N ASP A 263 3.58 5.90 -3.35
CA ASP A 263 2.29 5.75 -2.71
C ASP A 263 1.79 4.28 -2.76
N LEU A 264 1.61 3.70 -1.58
CA LEU A 264 1.09 2.35 -1.40
C LEU A 264 -0.43 2.24 -1.48
N THR A 265 -1.16 3.34 -1.65
CA THR A 265 -2.63 3.29 -1.75
C THR A 265 -3.05 2.96 -3.18
N ILE A 266 -3.90 1.95 -3.36
CA ILE A 266 -4.39 1.55 -4.69
C ILE A 266 -5.72 2.25 -4.98
N ARG A 267 -5.71 3.29 -5.82
CA ARG A 267 -6.90 4.11 -6.13
C ARG A 267 -7.46 3.92 -7.55
N GLY A 268 -6.75 3.20 -8.42
CA GLY A 268 -7.09 3.04 -9.84
C GLY A 268 -8.33 2.20 -10.14
N GLY A 269 -9.01 1.67 -9.13
CA GLY A 269 -10.24 0.90 -9.26
C GLY A 269 -10.04 -0.54 -9.75
N ASN A 270 -9.04 -0.84 -10.58
CA ASN A 270 -8.68 -2.22 -10.93
C ASN A 270 -7.18 -2.32 -11.24
N ILE A 271 -6.46 -3.21 -10.56
CA ILE A 271 -5.12 -3.61 -10.99
C ILE A 271 -5.25 -4.75 -12.00
N GLY A 272 -4.56 -4.58 -13.14
CA GLY A 272 -4.56 -5.49 -14.27
C GLY A 272 -3.61 -6.68 -14.11
N ILE A 273 -3.13 -6.97 -12.89
CA ILE A 273 -2.27 -8.12 -12.63
C ILE A 273 -3.14 -9.37 -12.58
N LYS A 274 -3.33 -10.02 -13.73
CA LYS A 274 -4.25 -11.16 -13.89
C LYS A 274 -3.59 -12.28 -14.70
N THR A 275 -3.58 -13.50 -14.15
CA THR A 275 -3.08 -14.70 -14.84
C THR A 275 -4.19 -15.46 -15.57
N GLY A 276 -5.45 -15.22 -15.21
CA GLY A 276 -6.61 -15.98 -15.66
C GLY A 276 -6.85 -17.26 -14.86
N VAL A 277 -5.96 -17.63 -13.95
CA VAL A 277 -6.17 -18.73 -13.00
C VAL A 277 -6.97 -18.19 -11.83
N VAL A 278 -8.10 -18.84 -11.53
CA VAL A 278 -9.07 -18.33 -10.57
C VAL A 278 -9.19 -19.23 -9.34
N HIS A 279 -9.17 -18.63 -8.17
CA HIS A 279 -9.55 -19.26 -6.91
C HIS A 279 -11.03 -18.95 -6.64
N ARG A 280 -11.87 -19.98 -6.58
CA ARG A 280 -13.30 -19.84 -6.29
C ARG A 280 -13.57 -20.00 -4.81
N PHE A 281 -14.45 -19.16 -4.27
CA PHE A 281 -14.92 -19.26 -2.89
C PHE A 281 -16.45 -19.36 -2.84
N SER A 282 -16.92 -19.97 -1.76
CA SER A 282 -18.32 -19.96 -1.33
C SER A 282 -18.32 -19.95 0.20
N MET A 283 -18.76 -18.84 0.78
CA MET A 283 -18.73 -18.59 2.22
C MET A 283 -20.15 -18.32 2.71
N SER A 284 -20.54 -18.89 3.84
CA SER A 284 -21.86 -18.67 4.44
C SER A 284 -21.81 -18.81 5.95
N ASP A 285 -22.55 -17.95 6.64
CA ASP A 285 -22.87 -18.08 8.07
C ASP A 285 -24.31 -18.58 8.30
N GLY A 286 -24.99 -19.00 7.22
CA GLY A 286 -26.42 -19.36 7.21
C GLY A 286 -27.39 -18.18 7.10
N LYS A 287 -26.93 -16.93 7.22
CA LYS A 287 -27.75 -15.70 7.06
C LYS A 287 -27.38 -14.91 5.80
N ILE A 288 -26.09 -14.83 5.51
CA ILE A 288 -25.49 -14.27 4.31
C ILE A 288 -24.65 -15.37 3.67
N SER A 289 -24.81 -15.56 2.38
CA SER A 289 -23.97 -16.43 1.55
C SER A 289 -23.35 -15.62 0.44
N LEU A 290 -22.03 -15.68 0.30
CA LEU A 290 -21.26 -15.00 -0.74
C LEU A 290 -20.50 -16.02 -1.56
N GLN A 291 -20.50 -15.84 -2.87
CA GLN A 291 -19.74 -16.66 -3.80
C GLN A 291 -19.07 -15.80 -4.86
N GLY A 292 -17.96 -16.29 -5.39
CA GLY A 292 -17.23 -15.59 -6.42
C GLY A 292 -15.88 -16.22 -6.68
N PHE A 293 -14.98 -15.41 -7.23
CA PHE A 293 -13.60 -15.81 -7.45
C PHE A 293 -12.65 -14.62 -7.38
N VAL A 294 -11.40 -14.90 -7.12
CA VAL A 294 -10.27 -13.98 -7.26
C VAL A 294 -9.23 -14.57 -8.22
N ASP A 295 -8.39 -13.72 -8.81
CA ASP A 295 -7.29 -14.19 -9.68
C ASP A 295 -6.05 -14.50 -8.85
N GLU A 296 -5.45 -15.68 -9.04
CA GLU A 296 -4.30 -16.14 -8.25
C GLU A 296 -3.06 -15.27 -8.48
N GLY A 297 -2.88 -14.70 -9.67
CA GLY A 297 -1.79 -13.76 -9.97
C GLY A 297 -1.95 -12.43 -9.22
N THR A 298 -3.19 -11.93 -9.12
CA THR A 298 -3.48 -10.77 -8.26
C THR A 298 -3.12 -11.08 -6.82
N MET A 299 -3.52 -12.25 -6.30
CA MET A 299 -3.27 -12.65 -4.91
C MET A 299 -1.79 -12.83 -4.63
N GLU A 300 -1.04 -13.41 -5.55
CA GLU A 300 0.41 -13.53 -5.44
C GLU A 300 1.13 -12.16 -5.47
N ALA A 301 0.58 -11.20 -6.21
CA ALA A 301 1.10 -9.83 -6.22
C ALA A 301 0.90 -9.12 -4.88
N VAL A 302 -0.30 -9.18 -4.31
CA VAL A 302 -0.59 -8.52 -3.02
C VAL A 302 -0.08 -9.30 -1.80
N ARG A 303 0.24 -10.60 -1.97
CA ARG A 303 0.98 -11.36 -0.96
C ARG A 303 2.28 -10.67 -0.56
N HIS A 304 2.99 -10.08 -1.53
CA HIS A 304 4.27 -9.41 -1.34
C HIS A 304 4.17 -7.90 -1.12
N TYR A 305 2.97 -7.39 -0.93
CA TYR A 305 2.74 -5.96 -0.73
C TYR A 305 3.38 -5.46 0.57
N PRO A 306 4.02 -4.27 0.60
CA PRO A 306 4.63 -3.74 1.81
C PRO A 306 3.58 -3.52 2.90
N GLN A 307 3.90 -3.97 4.11
CA GLN A 307 3.05 -3.76 5.27
C GLN A 307 2.93 -2.26 5.58
N MET A 308 1.71 -1.73 5.60
CA MET A 308 1.41 -0.31 5.86
C MET A 308 0.35 -0.12 6.96
N ASP A 309 -0.04 1.12 7.28
CA ASP A 309 -1.15 1.36 8.20
C ASP A 309 -2.48 0.84 7.64
N ILE A 310 -3.32 0.26 8.51
CA ILE A 310 -4.60 -0.40 8.16
C ILE A 310 -5.57 0.49 7.38
N PRO A 311 -5.72 1.80 7.66
CA PRO A 311 -6.61 2.64 6.87
C PRO A 311 -6.29 2.64 5.37
N PHE A 312 -5.02 2.50 4.98
CA PHE A 312 -4.66 2.46 3.57
C PHE A 312 -5.04 1.14 2.88
N TYR A 313 -5.14 0.03 3.62
CA TYR A 313 -5.75 -1.20 3.09
C TYR A 313 -7.25 -0.99 2.87
N ALA A 314 -7.94 -0.42 3.86
CA ALA A 314 -9.38 -0.15 3.78
C ALA A 314 -9.77 0.87 2.71
N MET A 315 -8.87 1.81 2.37
CA MET A 315 -9.07 2.79 1.29
C MET A 315 -8.67 2.26 -0.09
N SER A 316 -7.93 1.16 -0.17
CA SER A 316 -7.44 0.62 -1.43
C SER A 316 -8.52 -0.21 -2.15
N THR A 317 -8.48 -0.18 -3.48
CA THR A 317 -9.37 -0.98 -4.34
C THR A 317 -8.53 -1.73 -5.37
N ILE A 318 -8.41 -3.03 -5.19
CA ILE A 318 -7.66 -3.92 -6.10
C ILE A 318 -8.53 -4.29 -7.29
N ASP A 319 -9.79 -4.69 -7.07
CA ASP A 319 -10.72 -5.12 -8.11
C ASP A 319 -12.12 -4.57 -7.83
N ALA A 320 -12.47 -3.46 -8.46
CA ALA A 320 -13.77 -2.82 -8.29
C ALA A 320 -14.92 -3.71 -8.75
N ASN A 321 -14.71 -4.60 -9.72
CA ASN A 321 -15.76 -5.52 -10.16
C ASN A 321 -16.03 -6.57 -9.07
N PHE A 322 -14.98 -7.08 -8.43
CA PHE A 322 -15.10 -7.95 -7.26
C PHE A 322 -15.85 -7.24 -6.12
N HIS A 323 -15.44 -6.01 -5.78
CA HIS A 323 -16.12 -5.19 -4.77
C HIS A 323 -17.61 -5.04 -5.09
N GLN A 324 -17.96 -4.62 -6.31
CA GLN A 324 -19.35 -4.46 -6.73
C GLN A 324 -20.16 -5.75 -6.64
N SER A 325 -19.57 -6.89 -7.04
CA SER A 325 -20.21 -8.19 -6.95
C SER A 325 -20.51 -8.59 -5.51
N LEU A 326 -19.56 -8.40 -4.59
CA LEU A 326 -19.78 -8.67 -3.17
C LEU A 326 -20.87 -7.78 -2.58
N LEU A 327 -20.80 -6.48 -2.84
CA LEU A 327 -21.76 -5.51 -2.32
C LEU A 327 -23.18 -5.79 -2.83
N ALA A 328 -23.34 -6.17 -4.09
CA ALA A 328 -24.64 -6.55 -4.66
C ALA A 328 -25.22 -7.80 -3.97
N GLN A 329 -24.39 -8.83 -3.75
CA GLN A 329 -24.82 -10.06 -3.05
C GLN A 329 -25.25 -9.79 -1.61
N VAL A 330 -24.53 -8.95 -0.87
CA VAL A 330 -24.91 -8.57 0.50
C VAL A 330 -26.20 -7.74 0.48
N SER A 331 -26.29 -6.74 -0.40
CA SER A 331 -27.44 -5.84 -0.52
C SER A 331 -28.76 -6.59 -0.76
N GLU A 332 -28.74 -7.63 -1.59
CA GLU A 332 -29.92 -8.47 -1.84
C GLU A 332 -30.39 -9.18 -0.57
N GLN A 333 -29.46 -9.71 0.23
CA GLN A 333 -29.76 -10.57 1.40
C GLN A 333 -30.16 -9.78 2.66
N ILE A 334 -29.90 -8.48 2.67
CA ILE A 334 -30.34 -7.57 3.73
C ILE A 334 -31.54 -6.71 3.31
N ARG A 335 -32.07 -6.87 2.09
CA ARG A 335 -33.21 -6.08 1.60
C ARG A 335 -34.39 -6.18 2.57
N GLY A 336 -34.94 -5.02 2.93
CA GLY A 336 -36.08 -4.92 3.85
C GLY A 336 -35.72 -5.04 5.35
N CYS A 337 -34.46 -5.29 5.69
CA CYS A 337 -34.00 -5.23 7.08
C CYS A 337 -33.89 -3.77 7.55
N SER A 338 -34.10 -3.54 8.84
CA SER A 338 -33.72 -2.26 9.46
C SER A 338 -32.20 -2.07 9.43
N GLU A 339 -31.74 -0.84 9.68
CA GLU A 339 -30.31 -0.50 9.79
C GLU A 339 -29.60 -1.40 10.81
N LYS A 340 -30.17 -1.54 12.02
CA LYS A 340 -29.62 -2.36 13.11
C LYS A 340 -29.58 -3.86 12.74
N GLU A 341 -30.64 -4.38 12.13
CA GLU A 341 -30.67 -5.77 11.68
C GLU A 341 -29.66 -6.03 10.57
N SER A 342 -29.49 -5.09 9.65
CA SER A 342 -28.53 -5.18 8.55
C SER A 342 -27.11 -5.22 9.08
N VAL A 343 -26.74 -4.28 9.96
CA VAL A 343 -25.42 -4.27 10.61
C VAL A 343 -25.21 -5.54 11.44
N SER A 344 -26.23 -6.02 12.15
CA SER A 344 -26.13 -7.28 12.94
C SER A 344 -25.92 -8.51 12.05
N LYS A 345 -26.58 -8.56 10.88
CA LYS A 345 -26.39 -9.64 9.89
C LYS A 345 -24.99 -9.61 9.29
N ILE A 346 -24.50 -8.43 8.89
CA ILE A 346 -23.15 -8.27 8.35
C ILE A 346 -22.10 -8.62 9.43
N LEU A 347 -22.30 -8.19 10.68
CA LEU A 347 -21.40 -8.50 11.80
C LEU A 347 -21.32 -10.00 12.03
N HIS A 348 -22.47 -10.67 12.08
CA HIS A 348 -22.55 -12.12 12.24
C HIS A 348 -21.87 -12.86 11.08
N PHE A 349 -22.05 -12.39 9.83
CA PHE A 349 -21.37 -12.98 8.68
C PHE A 349 -19.85 -12.93 8.85
N VAL A 350 -19.28 -11.76 9.17
CA VAL A 350 -17.83 -11.64 9.34
C VAL A 350 -17.32 -12.43 10.56
N GLN A 351 -18.12 -12.55 11.62
CA GLN A 351 -17.77 -13.38 12.79
C GLN A 351 -17.65 -14.87 12.45
N TYR A 352 -18.59 -15.41 11.65
CA TYR A 352 -18.78 -16.86 11.53
C TYR A 352 -18.43 -17.46 10.16
N ALA A 353 -18.38 -16.67 9.09
CA ALA A 353 -18.08 -17.20 7.76
C ALA A 353 -16.59 -17.54 7.56
N PHE A 354 -15.71 -17.04 8.42
CA PHE A 354 -14.25 -17.20 8.30
C PHE A 354 -13.67 -17.87 9.54
N GLY A 355 -12.67 -18.73 9.33
CA GLY A 355 -11.83 -19.23 10.42
C GLY A 355 -11.01 -18.11 11.06
N TYR A 356 -10.45 -18.36 12.24
CA TYR A 356 -9.52 -17.45 12.91
C TYR A 356 -8.16 -18.12 13.10
N ALA A 357 -7.09 -17.39 12.80
CA ALA A 357 -5.73 -17.65 13.21
C ALA A 357 -5.00 -16.31 13.23
N THR A 358 -3.92 -16.21 14.02
CA THR A 358 -3.05 -15.04 13.91
C THR A 358 -2.25 -15.09 12.61
N ASP A 359 -1.90 -13.93 12.06
CA ASP A 359 -1.03 -13.86 10.89
C ASP A 359 0.32 -14.56 11.08
N GLY A 360 0.89 -14.48 12.28
CA GLY A 360 2.12 -15.20 12.62
C GLY A 360 1.98 -16.71 12.45
N GLU A 361 0.83 -17.29 12.79
CA GLU A 361 0.55 -18.72 12.62
C GLU A 361 0.24 -19.08 11.16
N GLN A 362 -0.44 -18.21 10.42
CA GLN A 362 -0.87 -18.49 9.05
C GLN A 362 0.21 -18.20 8.00
N HIS A 363 0.90 -17.06 8.11
CA HIS A 363 1.85 -16.56 7.11
C HIS A 363 3.29 -16.56 7.59
N GLY A 364 3.51 -16.60 8.91
CA GLY A 364 4.84 -16.44 9.52
C GLY A 364 5.27 -14.97 9.71
N TYR A 365 4.41 -14.01 9.39
CA TYR A 365 4.62 -12.57 9.55
C TYR A 365 3.26 -11.86 9.58
N GLU A 366 3.20 -10.64 10.11
CA GLU A 366 1.97 -9.82 10.14
C GLU A 366 1.56 -9.41 8.71
N LYS A 367 0.32 -9.72 8.31
CA LYS A 367 -0.21 -9.55 6.97
C LYS A 367 -1.68 -9.09 6.99
N PRO A 368 -1.92 -7.78 7.15
CA PRO A 368 -3.24 -7.21 6.92
C PRO A 368 -3.72 -7.46 5.49
N TYR A 369 -5.02 -7.78 5.35
CA TYR A 369 -5.65 -8.09 4.08
C TYR A 369 -6.29 -6.88 3.39
N PHE A 370 -6.16 -6.86 2.06
CA PHE A 370 -7.15 -6.19 1.22
C PHE A 370 -8.47 -7.00 1.16
N ILE A 371 -9.53 -6.42 0.60
CA ILE A 371 -10.86 -7.05 0.58
C ILE A 371 -10.86 -8.42 -0.10
N GLU A 372 -10.15 -8.55 -1.21
CA GLU A 372 -10.05 -9.78 -1.99
C GLU A 372 -9.36 -10.91 -1.22
N GLU A 373 -8.33 -10.59 -0.44
CA GLU A 373 -7.53 -11.58 0.31
C GLU A 373 -8.35 -12.28 1.39
N ASN A 374 -9.37 -11.62 1.93
CA ASN A 374 -10.32 -12.21 2.88
C ASN A 374 -11.07 -13.44 2.31
N PHE A 375 -11.18 -13.55 0.99
CA PHE A 375 -11.88 -14.64 0.29
C PHE A 375 -10.92 -15.60 -0.44
N TYR A 376 -9.61 -15.37 -0.32
CA TYR A 376 -8.57 -16.24 -0.86
C TYR A 376 -7.94 -17.12 0.23
N TYR A 377 -7.64 -16.53 1.38
CA TYR A 377 -7.05 -17.25 2.50
C TYR A 377 -8.13 -17.90 3.38
N PRO A 378 -7.83 -19.02 4.06
CA PRO A 378 -8.83 -19.80 4.78
C PRO A 378 -9.25 -19.21 6.14
N LYS A 379 -8.49 -18.24 6.67
CA LYS A 379 -8.72 -17.64 7.98
C LYS A 379 -8.35 -16.16 7.96
N ASN A 380 -9.05 -15.39 8.78
CA ASN A 380 -8.97 -13.94 8.84
C ASN A 380 -8.84 -13.54 10.30
N ASP A 381 -7.92 -12.63 10.60
CA ASP A 381 -7.65 -12.17 11.96
C ASP A 381 -8.38 -10.85 12.28
N CYS A 382 -7.93 -10.08 13.29
CA CYS A 382 -8.69 -8.92 13.76
C CYS A 382 -8.76 -7.77 12.75
N GLU A 383 -7.65 -7.39 12.13
CA GLU A 383 -7.62 -6.29 11.16
C GLU A 383 -8.37 -6.66 9.87
N ASP A 384 -8.23 -7.89 9.40
CA ASP A 384 -8.86 -8.35 8.16
C ASP A 384 -10.37 -8.26 8.28
N ARG A 385 -10.89 -8.77 9.40
CA ARG A 385 -12.31 -8.74 9.75
C ARG A 385 -12.79 -7.31 9.95
N ALA A 386 -12.01 -6.45 10.59
CA ALA A 386 -12.36 -5.04 10.79
C ALA A 386 -12.45 -4.27 9.46
N ILE A 387 -11.46 -4.47 8.57
CA ILE A 387 -11.45 -3.89 7.21
C ILE A 387 -12.67 -4.38 6.42
N LEU A 388 -12.92 -5.69 6.37
CA LEU A 388 -14.05 -6.26 5.62
C LEU A 388 -15.40 -5.77 6.16
N PHE A 389 -15.59 -5.77 7.48
CA PHE A 389 -16.82 -5.28 8.10
C PHE A 389 -17.05 -3.79 7.81
N ALA A 390 -16.02 -2.96 7.98
CA ALA A 390 -16.11 -1.53 7.68
C ALA A 390 -16.42 -1.27 6.21
N PHE A 391 -15.80 -2.03 5.30
CA PHE A 391 -16.07 -1.96 3.86
C PHE A 391 -17.54 -2.28 3.56
N LEU A 392 -18.08 -3.39 4.07
CA LEU A 392 -19.45 -3.79 3.79
C LEU A 392 -20.47 -2.80 4.36
N VAL A 393 -20.33 -2.42 5.63
CA VAL A 393 -21.27 -1.49 6.28
C VAL A 393 -21.26 -0.13 5.60
N ARG A 394 -20.08 0.43 5.30
CA ARG A 394 -19.97 1.73 4.65
C ARG A 394 -20.59 1.72 3.25
N ASN A 395 -20.29 0.71 2.44
CA ASN A 395 -20.67 0.72 1.03
C ASN A 395 -22.09 0.19 0.77
N VAL A 396 -22.62 -0.70 1.61
CA VAL A 396 -23.98 -1.20 1.47
C VAL A 396 -25.00 -0.29 2.17
N LEU A 397 -24.65 0.27 3.34
CA LEU A 397 -25.60 1.03 4.17
C LEU A 397 -25.33 2.53 4.20
N GLY A 398 -24.18 2.99 3.71
CA GLY A 398 -23.81 4.41 3.76
C GLY A 398 -23.51 4.94 5.16
N LEU A 399 -23.26 4.06 6.14
CA LEU A 399 -23.00 4.45 7.53
C LEU A 399 -21.54 4.87 7.72
N ASP A 400 -21.35 5.83 8.64
CA ASP A 400 -20.03 6.20 9.13
C ASP A 400 -19.49 5.05 10.00
N VAL A 401 -18.33 4.52 9.61
CA VAL A 401 -17.63 3.46 10.34
C VAL A 401 -16.19 3.89 10.60
N HIS A 402 -15.75 3.77 11.85
CA HIS A 402 -14.36 3.94 12.25
C HIS A 402 -13.68 2.58 12.37
N LEU A 403 -12.43 2.51 11.91
CA LEU A 403 -11.48 1.50 12.37
C LEU A 403 -10.99 1.93 13.76
N VAL A 404 -10.93 0.97 14.69
CA VAL A 404 -10.63 1.22 16.09
C VAL A 404 -9.50 0.30 16.54
N GLN A 405 -8.42 0.91 16.99
CA GLN A 405 -7.26 0.23 17.53
C GLN A 405 -7.31 0.22 19.06
N TYR A 406 -7.23 -0.98 19.62
CA TYR A 406 -6.85 -1.25 21.01
C TYR A 406 -5.45 -1.87 21.07
N PRO A 407 -4.77 -1.88 22.23
CA PRO A 407 -3.46 -2.51 22.35
C PRO A 407 -3.48 -4.02 22.01
N GLY A 408 -3.04 -4.37 20.79
CA GLY A 408 -3.00 -5.74 20.28
C GLY A 408 -4.32 -6.25 19.69
N HIS A 409 -5.26 -5.36 19.36
CA HIS A 409 -6.56 -5.74 18.79
C HIS A 409 -7.13 -4.63 17.91
N GLU A 410 -7.65 -5.00 16.74
CA GLU A 410 -8.37 -4.10 15.84
C GLU A 410 -9.85 -4.46 15.81
N CYS A 411 -10.73 -3.46 15.85
CA CYS A 411 -12.16 -3.63 15.69
C CYS A 411 -12.77 -2.44 14.95
N THR A 412 -14.09 -2.29 15.01
CA THR A 412 -14.78 -1.16 14.40
C THR A 412 -15.75 -0.49 15.36
N ALA A 413 -16.15 0.74 15.03
CA ALA A 413 -17.29 1.39 15.65
C ALA A 413 -18.18 2.04 14.59
N VAL A 414 -19.49 1.88 14.72
CA VAL A 414 -20.48 2.33 13.73
C VAL A 414 -21.31 3.46 14.32
N ASN A 415 -21.51 4.53 13.55
CA ASN A 415 -22.51 5.54 13.86
C ASN A 415 -23.83 5.18 13.15
N PHE A 416 -24.90 5.11 13.94
CA PHE A 416 -26.24 4.77 13.47
C PHE A 416 -27.10 6.03 13.36
N SER A 417 -28.08 6.00 12.46
CA SER A 417 -29.01 7.11 12.26
C SER A 417 -29.98 7.26 13.43
N THR A 418 -30.28 6.16 14.13
CA THR A 418 -31.13 6.15 15.33
C THR A 418 -30.36 6.76 16.51
N SER A 419 -30.91 7.81 17.13
CA SER A 419 -30.33 8.43 18.32
C SER A 419 -30.51 7.55 19.57
N GLN A 420 -29.41 7.39 20.32
CA GLN A 420 -29.30 6.65 21.60
C GLN A 420 -29.71 5.17 21.56
N MET A 421 -28.69 4.32 21.41
CA MET A 421 -28.77 2.89 21.71
C MET A 421 -28.00 2.59 23.00
N ASN A 422 -28.33 1.49 23.66
CA ASN A 422 -27.46 0.94 24.69
C ASN A 422 -26.32 0.16 24.01
N GLY A 423 -25.11 0.36 24.49
CA GLY A 423 -23.90 -0.34 24.07
C GLY A 423 -22.62 0.38 24.50
N ASP A 424 -21.53 -0.37 24.61
CA ASP A 424 -20.17 0.14 24.65
C ASP A 424 -19.88 0.95 23.38
N GLY A 425 -19.34 2.15 23.56
CA GLY A 425 -19.15 3.12 22.49
C GLY A 425 -18.53 4.41 23.00
N TYR A 426 -18.36 5.38 22.11
CA TYR A 426 -17.79 6.70 22.40
C TYR A 426 -18.45 7.78 21.56
N MET A 427 -18.27 9.04 21.97
CA MET A 427 -18.67 10.21 21.17
C MET A 427 -17.50 10.67 20.32
N TYR A 428 -17.77 11.08 19.08
CA TYR A 428 -16.77 11.70 18.22
C TYR A 428 -17.43 12.77 17.35
N LYS A 429 -16.93 14.01 17.42
CA LYS A 429 -17.47 15.17 16.68
C LYS A 429 -19.00 15.31 16.81
N GLY A 430 -19.53 15.08 18.01
CA GLY A 430 -20.97 15.17 18.30
C GLY A 430 -21.82 13.97 17.86
N LYS A 431 -21.23 12.92 17.28
CA LYS A 431 -21.91 11.68 16.89
C LYS A 431 -21.56 10.53 17.83
N ALA A 432 -22.52 9.66 18.14
CA ALA A 432 -22.30 8.46 18.94
C ALA A 432 -21.86 7.29 18.04
N PHE A 433 -20.75 6.64 18.39
CA PHE A 433 -20.22 5.46 17.71
C PHE A 433 -20.27 4.27 18.68
N TYR A 434 -20.82 3.15 18.22
CA TYR A 434 -20.98 1.93 19.02
C TYR A 434 -20.01 0.87 18.53
N ILE A 435 -19.35 0.17 19.46
CA ILE A 435 -18.38 -0.87 19.13
C ILE A 435 -19.08 -2.03 18.41
N CYS A 436 -18.58 -2.37 17.23
CA CYS A 436 -18.98 -3.55 16.46
C CYS A 436 -17.73 -4.37 16.20
N ASP A 437 -17.55 -5.44 16.97
CA ASP A 437 -16.32 -6.24 16.92
C ASP A 437 -16.52 -7.55 16.13
N PRO A 438 -16.00 -7.64 14.90
CA PRO A 438 -16.19 -8.82 14.06
C PRO A 438 -15.29 -10.01 14.48
N THR A 439 -14.41 -9.81 15.45
CA THR A 439 -13.49 -10.84 15.98
C THR A 439 -13.94 -11.33 17.36
N TYR A 440 -14.76 -10.55 18.07
CA TYR A 440 -15.43 -10.99 19.29
C TYR A 440 -16.63 -11.87 18.94
N ILE A 441 -16.41 -13.18 18.83
CA ILE A 441 -17.39 -14.13 18.27
C ILE A 441 -18.68 -14.13 19.09
N GLY A 442 -19.81 -13.89 18.41
CA GLY A 442 -21.14 -13.83 19.03
C GLY A 442 -21.48 -12.49 19.69
N ALA A 443 -20.56 -11.51 19.64
CA ALA A 443 -20.83 -10.18 20.16
C ALA A 443 -21.89 -9.46 19.35
N SER A 444 -22.78 -8.76 20.04
CA SER A 444 -23.80 -7.89 19.45
C SER A 444 -23.27 -6.46 19.26
N ILE A 445 -24.04 -5.63 18.53
CA ILE A 445 -23.75 -4.19 18.40
C ILE A 445 -23.64 -3.57 19.79
N GLY A 446 -22.55 -2.84 20.04
CA GLY A 446 -22.28 -2.21 21.32
C GLY A 446 -21.74 -3.17 22.38
N GLN A 447 -21.23 -4.33 22.00
CA GLN A 447 -20.62 -5.25 22.96
C GLN A 447 -19.10 -5.26 22.78
N CYS A 448 -18.39 -4.51 23.63
CA CYS A 448 -16.94 -4.51 23.65
C CYS A 448 -16.40 -5.67 24.49
N MET A 449 -15.20 -6.15 24.17
CA MET A 449 -14.51 -7.13 25.00
C MET A 449 -14.30 -6.55 26.41
N PRO A 450 -14.53 -7.33 27.49
CA PRO A 450 -14.43 -6.83 28.86
C PRO A 450 -13.11 -6.11 29.19
N ASN A 451 -11.99 -6.61 28.64
CA ASN A 451 -10.66 -6.05 28.87
C ASN A 451 -10.45 -4.67 28.23
N TYR A 452 -11.28 -4.27 27.26
CA TYR A 452 -11.14 -3.02 26.52
C TYR A 452 -12.17 -1.95 26.89
N ARG A 453 -13.22 -2.28 27.67
CA ARG A 453 -14.28 -1.33 28.04
C ARG A 453 -13.78 -0.03 28.68
N ASN A 454 -12.73 -0.12 29.50
CA ASN A 454 -12.14 1.04 30.18
C ASN A 454 -10.83 1.51 29.52
N VAL A 455 -10.52 0.99 28.33
CA VAL A 455 -9.35 1.40 27.55
C VAL A 455 -9.81 2.45 26.56
N LYS A 456 -9.10 3.58 26.51
CA LYS A 456 -9.39 4.62 25.54
C LYS A 456 -9.07 4.09 24.13
N PRO A 457 -10.05 4.02 23.20
CA PRO A 457 -9.77 3.57 21.84
C PRO A 457 -8.98 4.63 21.05
N ILE A 458 -8.18 4.16 20.10
CA ILE A 458 -7.56 4.99 19.07
C ILE A 458 -8.39 4.82 17.79
N VAL A 459 -8.92 5.91 17.25
CA VAL A 459 -9.54 5.93 15.92
C VAL A 459 -8.44 6.12 14.88
N GLU A 460 -8.37 5.21 13.91
CA GLU A 460 -7.38 5.24 12.82
C GLU A 460 -7.82 6.08 11.60
#